data_AF-A0A965CKP5-F1
#
_entry.id   AF-A0A965CKP5-F1
#
_cell.length_a   1.000
_cell.length_b   1.000
_cell.length_c   1.000
_cell.angle_alpha   90.00
_cell.angle_beta   90.00
_cell.angle_gamma   90.00
#
_symmetry.space_group_name_H-M   'P 1'
#
loop_
_entity.id
_entity.type
_entity.pdbx_description
1 polymer ?
#
loop_
_entity_poly.entity_id
_entity_poly.type
_entity_poly.pdbx_seq_one_letter_code
_entity_poly.pdbx_strand_id
1 'polypeptide(L)'
;MFRKSLMAAIALTFVVFTSGCMKFNMDLTVNKDDTVEGSMVVAFSNSALGLMGGGNPLDTADLGQDQPGVTTMPYEDSEYTGTKVTFEPKKFSEFSTGATGEELSFKRDGDIVTVSGAINLNNGEIDTTQLEEYKSNPLTS
;
A
#
# COMPACT_ATOMS: atom_id res chain seq x y z
N MET A 1 -27.44 -18.30 -27.05
CA MET A 1 -27.55 -17.82 -25.65
C MET A 1 -26.27 -18.07 -24.85
N PHE A 2 -25.65 -19.25 -24.94
CA PHE A 2 -24.38 -19.61 -24.29
C PHE A 2 -23.20 -18.64 -24.50
N ARG A 3 -23.01 -18.11 -25.72
CA ARG A 3 -21.93 -17.15 -26.02
C ARG A 3 -22.06 -15.82 -25.27
N LYS A 4 -23.29 -15.38 -24.97
CA LYS A 4 -23.56 -14.14 -24.22
C LYS A 4 -23.35 -14.33 -22.72
N SER A 5 -23.74 -15.49 -22.16
CA SER A 5 -23.44 -15.85 -20.77
C SER A 5 -21.94 -16.06 -20.52
N LEU A 6 -21.22 -16.66 -21.46
CA LEU A 6 -19.77 -16.86 -21.34
C LEU A 6 -19.01 -15.53 -21.36
N MET A 7 -19.37 -14.60 -22.23
CA MET A 7 -18.78 -13.26 -22.27
C MET A 7 -19.11 -12.42 -21.03
N ALA A 8 -20.33 -12.55 -20.49
CA ALA A 8 -20.71 -11.88 -19.25
C ALA A 8 -19.94 -12.42 -18.02
N ALA A 9 -19.68 -13.73 -17.96
CA ALA A 9 -18.88 -14.32 -16.90
C ALA A 9 -17.41 -13.87 -16.97
N ILE A 10 -16.80 -13.86 -18.16
CA ILE A 10 -15.42 -13.40 -18.37
C ILE A 10 -15.29 -11.92 -18.04
N ALA A 11 -16.25 -11.08 -18.45
CA ALA A 11 -16.25 -9.66 -18.12
C ALA A 11 -16.36 -9.42 -16.60
N LEU A 12 -17.17 -10.23 -15.89
CA LEU A 12 -17.30 -10.12 -14.45
C LEU A 12 -16.00 -10.51 -13.72
N THR A 13 -15.31 -11.56 -14.17
CA THR A 13 -14.00 -11.95 -13.62
C THR A 13 -12.93 -10.88 -13.88
N PHE A 14 -12.96 -10.23 -15.05
CA PHE A 14 -12.02 -9.15 -15.38
C PHE A 14 -12.23 -7.92 -14.50
N VAL A 15 -13.47 -7.59 -14.15
CA VAL A 15 -13.77 -6.43 -13.27
C VAL A 15 -13.15 -6.62 -11.87
N VAL A 16 -13.16 -7.84 -11.32
CA VAL A 16 -12.52 -8.12 -10.02
C VAL A 16 -10.99 -8.04 -10.10
N PHE A 17 -10.40 -8.30 -11.25
CA PHE A 17 -8.96 -8.11 -11.47
C PHE A 17 -8.54 -6.63 -11.58
N THR A 18 -9.49 -5.70 -11.78
CA THR A 18 -9.15 -4.27 -11.89
C THR A 18 -8.99 -3.56 -10.55
N SER A 19 -9.51 -4.12 -9.44
CA SER A 19 -9.03 -3.75 -8.10
C SER A 19 -7.63 -4.32 -7.98
N GLY A 20 -6.62 -3.48 -8.23
CA GLY A 20 -5.22 -3.89 -8.27
C GLY A 20 -4.82 -4.76 -7.08
N CYS A 21 -3.78 -5.57 -7.28
CA CYS A 21 -3.26 -6.51 -6.28
C CYS A 21 -2.78 -5.87 -4.97
N MET A 22 -2.75 -4.53 -4.86
CA MET A 22 -2.24 -3.77 -3.73
C MET A 22 -3.35 -2.94 -3.07
N LYS A 23 -3.37 -2.95 -1.75
CA LYS A 23 -4.16 -2.09 -0.87
C LYS A 23 -3.23 -1.07 -0.22
N PHE A 24 -3.51 0.21 -0.47
CA PHE A 24 -2.90 1.33 0.24
C PHE A 24 -4.02 2.15 0.87
N ASN A 25 -4.16 2.08 2.19
CA ASN A 25 -5.19 2.81 2.93
C ASN A 25 -4.53 3.67 4.00
N MET A 26 -4.84 4.96 4.01
CA MET A 26 -4.30 5.90 4.98
C MET A 26 -5.45 6.68 5.61
N ASP A 27 -5.55 6.60 6.93
CA ASP A 27 -6.55 7.25 7.75
C ASP A 27 -5.82 8.10 8.78
N LEU A 28 -5.85 9.42 8.58
CA LEU A 28 -5.15 10.39 9.42
C LEU A 28 -6.15 11.41 9.97
N THR A 29 -6.04 11.68 11.25
CA THR A 29 -6.81 12.71 11.95
C THR A 29 -5.91 13.92 12.19
N VAL A 30 -6.36 15.08 11.71
CA VAL A 30 -5.69 16.36 11.95
C VAL A 30 -6.37 17.06 13.12
N ASN A 31 -5.64 17.27 14.20
CA ASN A 31 -6.15 17.85 15.43
C ASN A 31 -6.02 19.39 15.44
N LYS A 32 -6.74 20.02 16.38
CA LYS A 32 -6.75 21.49 16.55
C LYS A 32 -5.43 22.04 17.09
N ASP A 33 -4.65 21.22 17.78
CA ASP A 33 -3.40 21.59 18.45
C ASP A 33 -2.15 21.32 17.58
N ASP A 34 -2.34 21.26 16.27
CA ASP A 34 -1.29 21.00 15.27
C ASP A 34 -0.61 19.64 15.43
N THR A 35 -1.43 18.65 15.81
CA THR A 35 -1.01 17.26 15.83
C THR A 35 -1.72 16.43 14.77
N VAL A 36 -1.05 15.38 14.31
CA VAL A 36 -1.59 14.36 13.42
C VAL A 36 -1.37 13.01 14.08
N GLU A 37 -2.40 12.17 14.01
CA GLU A 37 -2.38 10.77 14.44
C GLU A 37 -3.16 9.93 13.44
N GLY A 38 -3.04 8.60 13.52
CA GLY A 38 -3.87 7.71 12.71
C GLY A 38 -3.17 6.42 12.33
N SER A 39 -3.52 5.87 11.17
CA SER A 39 -2.92 4.62 10.69
C SER A 39 -2.83 4.54 9.17
N MET A 40 -1.90 3.71 8.73
CA MET A 40 -1.69 3.35 7.33
C MET A 40 -1.67 1.83 7.21
N VAL A 41 -2.30 1.29 6.18
CA VAL A 41 -2.26 -0.13 5.82
C VAL A 41 -1.70 -0.25 4.40
N VAL A 42 -0.64 -1.04 4.28
CA VAL A 42 -0.04 -1.44 3.00
C VAL A 42 -0.10 -2.96 2.92
N ALA A 43 -0.87 -3.49 1.97
CA ALA A 43 -1.11 -4.92 1.87
C ALA A 43 -1.28 -5.37 0.42
N PHE A 44 -1.11 -6.67 0.17
CA PHE A 44 -1.37 -7.29 -1.12
C PHE A 44 -2.47 -8.31 -1.02
N SER A 45 -3.20 -8.50 -2.12
CA SER A 45 -4.24 -9.53 -2.19
C SER A 45 -3.61 -10.92 -2.01
N ASN A 46 -4.29 -11.78 -1.26
CA ASN A 46 -3.86 -13.15 -0.98
C ASN A 46 -3.65 -13.96 -2.26
N SER A 47 -4.45 -13.67 -3.30
CA SER A 47 -4.31 -14.25 -4.64
C SER A 47 -3.00 -13.85 -5.32
N ALA A 48 -2.61 -12.57 -5.26
CA ALA A 48 -1.34 -12.10 -5.80
C ALA A 48 -0.15 -12.70 -5.03
N LEU A 49 -0.20 -12.74 -3.70
CA LEU A 49 0.84 -13.37 -2.88
C LEU A 49 1.00 -14.86 -3.22
N GLY A 50 -0.10 -15.58 -3.44
CA GLY A 50 -0.07 -16.98 -3.89
C GLY A 50 0.58 -17.17 -5.27
N LEU A 51 0.40 -16.23 -6.20
CA LEU A 51 1.06 -16.24 -7.51
C LEU A 51 2.55 -15.89 -7.42
N MET A 52 2.95 -15.10 -6.42
CA MET A 52 4.33 -14.64 -6.19
C MET A 52 5.14 -15.57 -5.27
N GLY A 53 4.61 -16.75 -4.93
CA GLY A 53 5.32 -17.74 -4.11
C GLY A 53 5.29 -17.45 -2.60
N GLY A 54 4.36 -16.62 -2.12
CA GLY A 54 4.11 -16.36 -0.71
C GLY A 54 5.00 -15.30 -0.04
N GLY A 55 5.97 -14.72 -0.77
CA GLY A 55 6.72 -13.56 -0.30
C GLY A 55 5.91 -12.27 -0.45
N ASN A 56 5.92 -11.41 0.56
CA ASN A 56 5.37 -10.06 0.43
C ASN A 56 6.32 -9.26 -0.49
N PRO A 57 5.90 -8.83 -1.69
CA PRO A 57 6.81 -8.25 -2.68
C PRO A 57 7.27 -6.83 -2.33
N LEU A 58 6.64 -6.21 -1.33
CA LEU A 58 7.16 -5.03 -0.67
C LEU A 58 7.73 -5.48 0.67
N ASP A 59 8.98 -5.11 0.95
CA ASP A 59 9.59 -5.24 2.27
C ASP A 59 8.95 -4.19 3.21
N THR A 60 7.68 -4.41 3.55
CA THR A 60 6.89 -3.52 4.41
C THR A 60 7.26 -3.68 5.87
N ALA A 61 8.13 -4.63 6.20
CA ALA A 61 8.60 -4.89 7.55
C ALA A 61 9.38 -3.69 8.12
N ASP A 62 10.03 -2.91 7.25
CA ASP A 62 10.79 -1.72 7.63
C ASP A 62 9.95 -0.43 7.72
N LEU A 63 8.67 -0.48 7.32
CA LEU A 63 7.80 0.70 7.40
C LEU A 63 7.61 1.15 8.84
N GLY A 64 8.04 2.37 9.14
CA GLY A 64 7.85 2.99 10.46
C GLY A 64 8.66 2.35 11.60
N GLN A 65 9.58 1.43 11.30
CA GLN A 65 10.50 0.89 12.31
C GLN A 65 11.36 2.01 12.89
N ASP A 66 11.72 1.89 14.18
CA ASP A 66 12.61 2.79 14.92
C ASP A 66 12.17 4.26 15.08
N GLN A 67 10.93 4.60 14.72
CA GLN A 67 10.38 5.92 15.02
C GLN A 67 9.63 5.94 16.36
N PRO A 68 9.96 6.87 17.29
CA PRO A 68 9.17 7.09 18.50
C PRO A 68 7.71 7.38 18.16
N GLY A 69 6.76 6.78 18.87
CA GLY A 69 5.32 6.98 18.64
C GLY A 69 4.80 6.40 17.33
N VAL A 70 5.52 5.45 16.72
CA VAL A 70 5.06 4.65 15.57
C VAL A 70 5.05 3.19 15.97
N THR A 71 3.94 2.51 15.68
CA THR A 71 3.78 1.07 15.93
C THR A 71 3.46 0.34 14.65
N THR A 72 4.30 -0.63 14.30
CA THR A 72 4.16 -1.46 13.09
C THR A 72 3.73 -2.87 13.49
N MET A 73 2.66 -3.37 12.85
CA MET A 73 2.10 -4.70 13.12
C MET A 73 1.72 -5.40 11.81
N PRO A 74 1.74 -6.74 11.78
CA PRO A 74 1.15 -7.49 10.67
C PRO A 74 -0.34 -7.14 10.48
N TYR A 75 -0.78 -7.08 9.23
CA TYR A 75 -2.16 -6.89 8.81
C TYR A 75 -2.62 -8.09 8.00
N GLU A 76 -3.78 -8.64 8.33
CA GLU A 76 -4.40 -9.72 7.57
C GLU A 76 -5.92 -9.58 7.63
N ASP A 77 -6.58 -9.67 6.48
CA ASP A 77 -8.03 -9.77 6.34
C ASP A 77 -8.39 -10.89 5.35
N SER A 78 -9.68 -11.02 5.00
CA SER A 78 -10.15 -12.08 4.11
C SER A 78 -9.56 -12.04 2.70
N GLU A 79 -9.11 -10.87 2.24
CA GLU A 79 -8.63 -10.64 0.88
C GLU A 79 -7.16 -10.21 0.80
N TYR A 80 -6.60 -9.61 1.86
CA TYR A 80 -5.28 -8.99 1.85
C TYR A 80 -4.41 -9.38 3.05
N THR A 81 -3.10 -9.48 2.82
CA THR A 81 -2.06 -9.64 3.85
C THR A 81 -0.97 -8.58 3.65
N GLY A 82 -0.46 -8.00 4.75
CA GLY A 82 0.58 -6.98 4.71
C GLY A 82 0.90 -6.40 6.08
N THR A 83 1.05 -5.08 6.15
CA THR A 83 1.49 -4.35 7.34
C THR A 83 0.56 -3.18 7.63
N LYS A 84 0.26 -2.98 8.92
CA LYS A 84 -0.39 -1.79 9.46
C LYS A 84 0.61 -1.00 10.30
N VAL A 85 0.71 0.29 10.01
CA VAL A 85 1.48 1.27 10.77
C VAL A 85 0.49 2.19 11.48
N THR A 86 0.68 2.41 12.78
CA THR A 86 -0.14 3.32 13.60
C THR A 86 0.75 4.42 14.15
N PHE A 87 0.28 5.66 14.05
CA PHE A 87 0.97 6.87 14.48
C PHE A 87 0.26 7.43 15.70
N GLU A 88 0.99 7.56 16.81
CA GLU A 88 0.56 8.35 17.97
C GLU A 88 0.50 9.85 17.60
N PRO A 89 -0.19 10.70 18.38
CA PRO A 89 -0.22 12.14 18.16
C PRO A 89 1.17 12.76 18.07
N LYS A 90 1.52 13.28 16.90
CA LYS A 90 2.78 13.99 16.64
C LYS A 90 2.52 15.38 16.12
N LYS A 91 3.41 16.33 16.42
CA LYS A 91 3.34 17.67 15.85
C LYS A 91 3.54 17.62 14.33
N PHE A 92 2.95 18.57 13.59
CA PHE A 92 3.09 18.66 12.13
C PHE A 92 4.55 18.61 11.65
N SER A 93 5.48 19.19 12.40
CA SER A 93 6.92 19.21 12.08
C SER A 93 7.65 17.89 12.35
N GLU A 94 7.03 16.99 13.11
CA GLU A 94 7.59 15.71 13.56
C GLU A 94 6.90 14.51 12.93
N PHE A 95 5.77 14.74 12.24
CA PHE A 95 5.05 13.70 11.54
C PHE A 95 5.80 13.30 10.27
N SER A 96 6.00 11.99 10.14
CA SER A 96 6.73 11.35 9.05
C SER A 96 6.04 10.02 8.77
N THR A 97 5.74 9.74 7.50
CA THR A 97 5.11 8.47 7.11
C THR A 97 6.14 7.34 6.97
N GLY A 98 7.44 7.66 6.89
CA GLY A 98 8.52 6.69 6.75
C GLY A 98 8.47 5.86 5.45
N ALA A 99 7.64 6.25 4.49
CA ALA A 99 7.48 5.57 3.20
C ALA A 99 8.47 6.11 2.17
N THR A 100 8.84 5.28 1.19
CA THR A 100 9.72 5.61 0.06
C THR A 100 9.02 6.55 -0.94
N GLY A 101 8.83 7.83 -0.58
CA GLY A 101 8.17 8.85 -1.40
C GLY A 101 8.32 10.27 -0.84
N GLU A 102 7.74 11.28 -1.51
CA GLU A 102 7.66 12.62 -0.91
C GLU A 102 6.66 12.56 0.25
N GLU A 103 7.18 12.79 1.45
CA GLU A 103 6.47 12.64 2.71
C GLU A 103 5.27 13.60 2.83
N LEU A 104 4.21 13.17 3.53
CA LEU A 104 3.10 14.06 3.83
C LEU A 104 3.58 15.19 4.76
N SER A 105 3.23 16.42 4.41
CA SER A 105 3.54 17.64 5.15
C SER A 105 2.27 18.41 5.47
N PHE A 106 2.27 19.09 6.62
CA PHE A 106 1.13 19.81 7.15
C PHE A 106 1.53 21.24 7.47
N LYS A 107 0.77 22.22 6.99
CA LYS A 107 1.00 23.64 7.26
C LYS A 107 -0.32 24.32 7.62
N ARG A 108 -0.35 25.03 8.77
CA ARG A 108 -1.48 25.88 9.16
C ARG A 108 -1.26 27.32 8.73
N ASP A 109 -2.31 27.93 8.20
CA ASP A 109 -2.45 29.37 8.01
C ASP A 109 -3.83 29.82 8.54
N GLY A 110 -3.82 30.44 9.73
CA GLY A 110 -5.05 30.73 10.47
C GLY A 110 -5.88 29.47 10.76
N ASP A 111 -7.10 29.43 10.23
CA ASP A 111 -8.02 28.30 10.41
C ASP A 111 -7.87 27.20 9.34
N ILE A 112 -7.00 27.40 8.34
CA ILE A 112 -6.82 26.48 7.21
C ILE A 112 -5.57 25.63 7.43
N VAL A 113 -5.71 24.30 7.33
CA VAL A 113 -4.58 23.37 7.27
C VAL A 113 -4.41 22.88 5.83
N THR A 114 -3.24 23.11 5.26
CA THR A 114 -2.84 22.59 3.95
C THR A 114 -2.04 21.30 4.18
N VAL A 115 -2.46 20.24 3.49
CA VAL A 115 -1.75 18.95 3.47
C VAL A 115 -1.16 18.77 2.08
N SER A 116 0.14 18.49 2.01
CA SER A 116 0.86 18.29 0.74
C SER A 116 1.71 17.03 0.81
N GLY A 117 1.82 16.30 -0.30
CA GLY A 117 2.73 15.17 -0.44
C GLY A 117 2.61 14.55 -1.82
N ALA A 118 3.58 13.72 -2.18
CA ALA A 118 3.56 12.99 -3.45
C ALA A 118 4.00 11.55 -3.24
N ILE A 119 3.09 10.62 -3.54
CA ILE A 119 3.39 9.20 -3.53
C ILE A 119 3.86 8.82 -4.94
N ASN A 120 5.16 8.61 -5.11
CA ASN A 120 5.72 8.13 -6.36
C ASN A 120 5.75 6.61 -6.38
N LEU A 121 4.70 5.99 -6.93
CA LEU A 121 4.61 4.53 -7.09
C LEU A 121 5.41 4.00 -8.30
N ASN A 122 6.07 4.88 -9.06
CA ASN A 122 6.91 4.47 -10.21
C ASN A 122 8.33 4.07 -9.77
N ASN A 123 8.69 4.33 -8.51
CA ASN A 123 9.98 3.97 -7.91
C ASN A 123 9.98 2.60 -7.21
N GLY A 124 8.86 1.88 -7.26
CA GLY A 124 8.92 0.43 -7.14
C GLY A 124 9.66 -0.08 -8.35
N GLU A 125 10.97 -0.28 -8.23
CA GLU A 125 11.67 -1.21 -9.10
C GLU A 125 10.95 -2.54 -8.88
N ILE A 126 9.93 -2.82 -9.71
CA ILE A 126 9.64 -4.21 -10.04
C ILE A 126 10.96 -4.65 -10.63
N ASP A 127 11.70 -5.42 -9.85
CA ASP A 127 12.94 -6.01 -10.31
C ASP A 127 12.58 -6.88 -11.51
N THR A 128 12.64 -6.27 -12.69
CA THR A 128 12.31 -6.90 -13.96
C THR A 128 13.30 -8.01 -14.28
N THR A 129 14.42 -8.12 -13.54
CA THR A 129 15.32 -9.27 -13.67
C THR A 129 14.64 -10.57 -13.23
N GLN A 130 13.73 -10.53 -12.25
CA GLN A 130 12.89 -11.67 -11.86
C GLN A 130 11.88 -12.07 -12.96
N LEU A 131 11.41 -11.10 -13.74
CA LEU A 131 10.52 -11.35 -14.88
C LEU A 131 11.28 -11.95 -16.09
N GLU A 132 12.56 -11.60 -16.27
CA GLU A 132 13.42 -12.20 -17.29
C GLU A 132 13.88 -13.62 -16.91
N GLU A 133 14.05 -13.92 -15.62
CA GLU A 133 14.28 -15.28 -15.11
C GLU A 133 13.05 -16.18 -15.30
N TYR A 134 11.85 -15.65 -15.08
CA TYR A 134 10.59 -16.40 -15.29
C TYR A 134 10.30 -16.71 -16.76
N LYS A 135 10.75 -15.86 -17.70
CA LYS A 135 10.70 -16.10 -19.15
C LYS A 135 11.76 -17.09 -19.64
N SER A 136 12.86 -17.25 -18.91
CA SER A 136 13.97 -18.14 -19.26
C SER A 136 13.81 -19.54 -18.67
N ASN A 137 12.79 -19.77 -17.83
CA ASN A 137 12.49 -21.09 -17.28
C ASN A 137 11.96 -22.03 -18.38
N PRO A 138 12.64 -23.15 -18.69
CA PRO A 138 12.20 -24.08 -19.72
C PRO A 138 10.90 -24.83 -19.38
N LEU A 139 10.34 -24.63 -18.18
CA LEU A 139 9.07 -25.23 -17.74
C LEU A 139 7.84 -24.33 -18.00
N THR A 140 8.02 -23.10 -18.47
CA THR A 140 6.93 -22.14 -18.73
C THR A 140 6.78 -21.76 -20.21
N SER A 141 7.60 -22.33 -21.10
CA SER A 141 7.45 -22.26 -22.57
C SER A 141 6.55 -23.37 -23.12
#